data_AF-A0A5Q4H9F2-F1
#
_entry.id   AF-A0A5Q4H9F2-F1
#
_cell.length_a   1.000
_cell.length_b   1.000
_cell.length_c   1.000
_cell.angle_alpha   90.00
_cell.angle_beta   90.00
_cell.angle_gamma   90.00
#
_symmetry.space_group_name_H-M   'P 1'
#
loop_
_entity.id
_entity.type
_entity.pdbx_description
1 polymer ?
#
loop_
_entity_poly.entity_id
_entity_poly.type
_entity_poly.pdbx_seq_one_letter_code
_entity_poly.pdbx_strand_id
1 'polypeptide(L)'
;MKPARFAWLLCSLLAICAGCQNAPPILGPPGTMRQQQLNATFHDPYTEPDIGPEVVGGRPREYQKPSAEPVRSRFVWDNWLRR
;
A
#
# COMPACT_ATOMS: atom_id res chain seq x y z
N MET A 1 29.71 31.80 -22.42
CA MET A 1 28.36 31.20 -22.26
C MET A 1 27.55 32.10 -21.33
N LYS A 2 26.30 32.44 -21.66
CA LYS A 2 25.51 33.42 -20.88
C LYS A 2 25.14 32.81 -19.51
N PRO A 3 25.42 33.46 -18.37
CA PRO A 3 25.25 32.89 -17.03
C PRO A 3 23.82 32.42 -16.76
N ALA A 4 22.84 33.07 -17.39
CA ALA A 4 21.44 32.66 -17.34
C ALA A 4 21.21 31.21 -17.78
N ARG A 5 21.89 30.72 -18.83
CA ARG A 5 21.69 29.35 -19.34
C ARG A 5 22.20 28.30 -18.36
N PHE A 6 23.26 28.61 -17.63
CA PHE A 6 23.83 27.72 -16.62
C PHE A 6 22.94 27.65 -15.38
N ALA A 7 22.34 28.77 -14.98
CA ALA A 7 21.36 28.82 -13.89
C ALA A 7 20.11 27.97 -14.18
N TRP A 8 19.59 28.03 -15.41
CA TRP A 8 18.44 27.20 -15.82
C TRP A 8 18.75 25.70 -15.78
N LEU A 9 19.92 25.28 -16.26
CA LEU A 9 20.36 23.88 -16.23
C LEU A 9 20.57 23.37 -14.79
N LEU A 10 21.14 24.21 -13.92
CA LEU A 10 21.34 23.86 -12.51
C LEU A 10 19.99 23.70 -11.78
N CYS A 11 19.04 24.63 -11.96
CA CYS A 11 17.71 24.54 -11.36
C CYS A 11 16.93 23.31 -11.82
N SER A 12 17.00 22.97 -13.10
CA SER A 12 16.32 21.78 -13.63
C SER A 12 16.95 20.47 -13.11
N LEU A 13 18.27 20.42 -12.96
CA LEU A 13 18.95 19.29 -12.33
C LEU A 13 18.57 19.12 -10.85
N LEU A 14 18.50 20.22 -10.10
CA LEU A 14 18.07 20.23 -8.69
C LEU A 14 16.61 19.77 -8.52
N ALA A 15 15.73 20.15 -9.44
CA ALA A 15 14.33 19.73 -9.40
C ALA A 15 14.15 18.21 -9.61
N ILE A 16 15.01 17.57 -10.41
CA ILE A 16 14.96 16.11 -10.63
C ILE A 16 15.48 15.34 -9.40
N CYS A 17 16.44 15.91 -8.67
CA CYS A 17 16.97 15.30 -7.43
C CYS A 17 16.05 15.51 -6.21
N ALA A 18 15.10 16.44 -6.28
CA ALA A 18 14.09 16.63 -5.24
C ALA A 18 13.02 15.53 -5.34
N GLY A 19 13.28 14.37 -4.74
CA GLY A 19 12.31 13.27 -4.68
C GLY A 19 11.01 13.64 -3.95
N CYS A 20 9.93 12.90 -4.22
CA CYS A 20 8.59 13.14 -3.66
C CYS A 20 8.44 12.79 -2.16
N GLN A 21 9.51 12.87 -1.37
CA GLN A 21 9.51 12.38 0.02
C GLN A 21 8.55 13.16 0.94
N ASN A 22 8.27 14.42 0.63
CA ASN A 22 7.35 15.28 1.39
C ASN A 22 6.08 15.65 0.61
N ALA A 23 5.83 15.02 -0.54
CA ALA A 23 4.61 15.27 -1.27
C ALA A 23 3.44 14.67 -0.48
N PRO A 24 2.44 15.47 -0.06
CA PRO A 24 1.25 14.90 0.54
C PRO A 24 0.59 13.97 -0.50
N PRO A 25 0.17 12.76 -0.10
CA PRO A 25 -0.55 11.87 -0.99
C PRO A 25 -1.78 12.59 -1.55
N ILE A 26 -1.92 12.55 -2.87
CA ILE A 26 -3.02 13.21 -3.61
C ILE A 26 -4.40 12.75 -3.10
N LEU A 27 -4.47 11.52 -2.61
CA LEU A 27 -5.68 10.87 -2.09
C LEU A 27 -5.84 11.00 -0.56
N GLY A 28 -5.04 11.86 0.09
CA GLY A 28 -5.02 11.99 1.55
C GLY A 28 -4.10 10.97 2.23
N PRO A 29 -3.80 11.18 3.53
CA PRO A 29 -2.84 10.34 4.25
C PRO A 29 -3.28 8.88 4.19
N PRO A 30 -2.37 7.94 3.84
CA PRO A 30 -2.68 6.53 3.93
C PRO A 30 -2.95 6.29 5.42
N GLY A 31 -4.13 5.77 5.77
CA GLY A 31 -4.59 5.66 7.15
C GLY A 31 -3.61 4.91 8.06
N THR A 32 -4.00 4.62 9.31
CA THR A 32 -3.12 3.88 10.24
C THR A 32 -2.59 2.58 9.59
N MET A 33 -1.38 2.15 9.97
CA MET A 33 -0.81 0.89 9.44
C MET A 33 -1.77 -0.28 9.63
N ARG A 34 -2.55 -0.28 10.72
CA ARG A 34 -3.61 -1.26 10.95
C ARG A 34 -4.74 -1.18 9.92
N GLN A 35 -5.22 0.02 9.58
CA GLN A 35 -6.23 0.20 8.51
C GLN A 35 -5.70 -0.26 7.16
N GLN A 36 -4.43 0.06 6.84
CA GLN A 36 -3.83 -0.38 5.58
C GLN A 36 -3.75 -1.91 5.51
N GLN A 37 -3.32 -2.56 6.60
CA GLN A 37 -3.26 -4.02 6.68
C GLN A 37 -4.65 -4.66 6.54
N LEU A 38 -5.67 -4.13 7.24
CA LEU A 38 -7.05 -4.63 7.15
C LEU A 38 -7.59 -4.48 5.73
N ASN A 39 -7.33 -3.35 5.08
CA ASN A 39 -7.77 -3.10 3.71
C ASN A 39 -7.08 -4.05 2.72
N ALA A 40 -5.78 -4.29 2.92
CA ALA A 40 -5.02 -5.24 2.11
C ALA A 40 -5.54 -6.67 2.28
N THR A 41 -5.96 -7.06 3.49
CA THR A 41 -6.59 -8.37 3.73
C THR A 41 -7.97 -8.47 3.09
N PHE A 42 -8.80 -7.41 3.17
CA PHE A 42 -10.16 -7.44 2.62
C PHE A 42 -10.18 -7.45 1.08
N HIS A 43 -9.23 -6.77 0.44
CA HIS A 43 -9.09 -6.70 -1.01
C HIS A 43 -8.01 -7.65 -1.55
N ASP A 44 -7.65 -8.69 -0.79
CA ASP A 44 -6.69 -9.70 -1.20
C ASP A 44 -7.25 -10.54 -2.36
N PRO A 45 -6.61 -10.59 -3.54
CA PRO A 45 -7.07 -11.43 -4.65
C PRO A 45 -6.75 -12.93 -4.45
N TYR A 46 -5.94 -13.29 -3.45
CA TYR A 46 -5.54 -14.68 -3.21
C TYR A 46 -6.60 -15.43 -2.40
N THR A 47 -6.96 -16.63 -2.86
CA THR A 47 -7.94 -17.49 -2.21
C THR A 47 -7.50 -17.91 -0.81
N GLU A 48 -8.46 -17.98 0.12
CA GLU A 48 -8.24 -18.59 1.42
C GLU A 48 -7.87 -20.08 1.32
N PRO A 49 -7.03 -20.59 2.25
CA PRO A 49 -6.61 -22.00 2.27
C PRO A 49 -7.75 -22.98 2.55
N ASP A 50 -8.88 -22.49 3.06
CA ASP A 50 -10.07 -23.25 3.44
C ASP A 50 -11.07 -23.45 2.28
N ILE A 51 -10.91 -22.75 1.15
CA ILE A 51 -11.86 -22.79 0.02
C ILE A 51 -11.42 -23.78 -1.07
N GLY A 52 -10.16 -24.21 -1.07
CA GLY A 52 -9.63 -25.10 -2.11
C GLY A 52 -8.27 -25.71 -1.77
N PRO A 53 -7.60 -26.35 -2.75
CA PRO A 53 -6.26 -26.89 -2.57
C PRO A 53 -5.28 -25.79 -2.17
N GLU A 54 -4.32 -26.13 -1.31
CA GLU A 54 -3.31 -25.18 -0.84
C GLU A 54 -2.46 -24.64 -2.01
N VAL A 55 -2.44 -23.32 -2.18
CA VAL A 55 -1.63 -22.63 -3.18
C VAL A 55 -0.33 -22.14 -2.54
N VAL A 56 0.71 -22.97 -2.60
CA VAL A 56 2.03 -22.66 -2.03
C VAL A 56 2.80 -21.71 -2.97
N GLY A 57 3.31 -20.60 -2.43
CA GLY A 57 4.16 -19.66 -3.18
C GLY A 57 3.42 -18.69 -4.09
N GLY A 58 2.08 -18.74 -4.15
CA GLY A 58 1.28 -17.77 -4.90
C GLY A 58 1.18 -16.39 -4.23
N ARG A 59 1.35 -16.32 -2.91
CA ARG A 59 1.23 -15.09 -2.11
C ARG A 59 2.60 -14.41 -1.90
N PRO A 60 2.67 -13.06 -1.90
CA PRO A 60 3.89 -12.34 -1.51
C PRO A 60 4.32 -12.69 -0.08
N ARG A 61 5.63 -12.57 0.21
CA ARG A 61 6.25 -13.05 1.46
C ARG A 61 5.52 -12.60 2.72
N GLU A 62 5.15 -11.33 2.80
CA GLU A 62 4.50 -10.72 3.96
C GLU A 62 3.02 -11.10 4.09
N TYR A 63 2.44 -11.75 3.08
CA TYR A 63 1.03 -12.15 2.99
C TYR A 63 0.82 -13.66 2.92
N GLN A 64 1.90 -14.44 3.05
CA GLN A 64 1.86 -15.91 3.00
C GLN A 64 0.94 -16.52 4.05
N LYS A 65 0.80 -15.86 5.20
CA LYS A 65 -0.06 -16.32 6.30
C LYS A 65 -1.29 -15.41 6.40
N PRO A 66 -2.48 -15.88 6.01
CA PRO A 66 -3.70 -15.14 6.26
C PRO A 66 -3.97 -15.03 7.76
N SER A 67 -4.80 -14.07 8.14
CA SER A 67 -5.29 -13.95 9.52
C SER A 67 -6.04 -15.21 9.95
N ALA A 68 -5.99 -15.55 11.23
CA ALA A 68 -6.68 -16.72 11.78
C ALA A 68 -8.19 -16.69 11.48
N GLU A 69 -8.76 -17.88 11.22
CA GLU A 69 -10.20 -18.17 11.07
C GLU A 69 -11.12 -17.28 11.94
N PRO A 70 -10.95 -17.21 13.28
CA PRO A 70 -11.87 -16.46 14.15
C PRO A 70 -11.84 -14.94 13.94
N VAL A 71 -10.75 -14.41 13.38
CA VAL A 71 -10.60 -12.99 13.06
C VAL A 71 -11.28 -12.70 11.72
N ARG A 72 -11.14 -13.61 10.74
CA ARG A 72 -11.75 -13.49 9.41
C ARG A 72 -13.27 -13.48 9.46
N SER A 73 -13.86 -14.38 10.25
CA SER A 73 -15.32 -14.47 10.40
C SER A 73 -15.96 -13.19 10.96
N ARG A 74 -15.18 -12.33 11.62
CA ARG A 74 -15.64 -11.03 12.13
C ARG A 74 -15.41 -9.87 11.17
N PHE A 75 -14.63 -10.00 10.10
CA PHE A 75 -14.31 -8.85 9.22
C PHE A 75 -15.53 -8.16 8.62
N VAL A 76 -16.54 -8.92 8.20
CA VAL A 76 -17.78 -8.35 7.65
C VAL A 76 -18.52 -7.56 8.73
N TRP A 77 -18.66 -8.16 9.91
CA TRP A 77 -19.37 -7.55 11.05
C TRP A 77 -18.64 -6.31 11.59
N ASP A 78 -17.32 -6.37 11.71
CA ASP A 78 -16.51 -5.31 12.32
C ASP A 78 -16.24 -4.13 11.36
N ASN A 79 -16.19 -4.36 10.04
CA ASN A 79 -15.90 -3.30 9.07
C ASN A 79 -17.14 -2.67 8.42
N TRP A 80 -18.24 -3.41 8.24
CA TRP A 80 -19.44 -2.87 7.58
C TRP A 80 -20.38 -2.15 8.55
N LEU A 81 -20.57 -2.69 9.77
CA LEU A 81 -21.47 -2.09 10.78
C LEU A 81 -20.86 -0.95 11.58
N ARG A 82 -19.54 -0.73 11.46
CA ARG A 82 -18.78 0.20 12.31
C ARG A 82 -18.23 1.41 11.55
N ARG A 83 -18.60 1.57 10.28
CA ARG A 83 -18.36 2.78 9.48
C ARG A 83 -19.40 3.86 9.78
#